data_AF-A0A1G8UZ84-F1
#
_entry.id   AF-A0A1G8UZ84-F1
#
_cell.length_a   1.000
_cell.length_b   1.000
_cell.length_c   1.000
_cell.angle_alpha   90.00
_cell.angle_beta   90.00
_cell.angle_gamma   90.00
#
_symmetry.space_group_name_H-M   'P 1'
#
loop_
_entity.id
_entity.type
_entity.pdbx_description
1 polymer ?
#
loop_
_entity_poly.entity_id
_entity_poly.type
_entity_poly.pdbx_seq_one_letter_code
_entity_poly.pdbx_strand_id
1 'polypeptide(L)'
;MPSLTRRRDRNAPHGETWLIYFGDVRVGVIGRRAGVPNSAPQWGWSCGFYPGTAPGEHRNGIAETFDAARTGFEAAWQELAATRSEADYEAWRRQRDWTAWIDRMHDLALPLPAQRPEGIARCFCGEVVTTPTLDSHIRTAHRLTAA
;
A
#
# COMPACT_ATOMS: atom_id res chain seq x y z
N MET A 1 -19.85 3.01 6.56
CA MET A 1 -18.38 2.92 6.49
C MET A 1 -18.03 1.63 5.76
N PRO A 2 -17.14 1.65 4.77
CA PRO A 2 -16.65 0.44 4.12
C PRO A 2 -16.15 -0.58 5.15
N SER A 3 -16.51 -1.85 4.97
CA SER A 3 -15.95 -2.94 5.78
C SER A 3 -14.51 -3.22 5.36
N LEU A 4 -13.67 -3.63 6.31
CA LEU A 4 -12.34 -4.12 5.98
C LEU A 4 -12.44 -5.41 5.14
N THR A 5 -11.65 -5.48 4.08
CA THR A 5 -11.46 -6.69 3.29
C THR A 5 -10.01 -7.14 3.40
N ARG A 6 -9.75 -8.42 3.10
CA ARG A 6 -8.40 -8.97 3.13
C ARG A 6 -8.08 -9.71 1.85
N ARG A 7 -6.83 -9.63 1.41
CA ARG A 7 -6.30 -10.37 0.27
C ARG A 7 -5.04 -11.10 0.71
N ARG A 8 -4.90 -12.36 0.34
CA ARG A 8 -3.70 -13.13 0.68
C ARG A 8 -2.54 -12.65 -0.17
N ASP A 9 -1.42 -12.29 0.46
CA ASP A 9 -0.19 -12.00 -0.25
C ASP A 9 0.46 -13.32 -0.64
N ARG A 10 0.45 -13.63 -1.95
CA ARG A 10 1.03 -14.86 -2.50
C ARG A 10 2.53 -14.79 -2.65
N ASN A 11 3.11 -13.59 -2.60
CA ASN A 11 4.53 -13.34 -2.80
C ASN A 11 5.26 -13.15 -1.47
N ALA A 12 4.56 -13.21 -0.33
CA ALA A 12 5.17 -13.11 0.98
C ALA A 12 6.15 -14.29 1.20
N PRO A 13 7.46 -14.02 1.35
CA PRO A 13 8.48 -15.08 1.41
C PRO A 13 8.43 -15.88 2.73
N HIS A 14 7.75 -15.35 3.75
CA HIS A 14 7.86 -15.80 5.12
C HIS A 14 6.48 -16.04 5.74
N GLY A 15 5.80 -17.08 5.24
CA GLY A 15 4.55 -17.57 5.82
C GLY A 15 3.31 -16.78 5.42
N GLU A 16 2.19 -17.16 6.03
CA GLU A 16 0.88 -16.64 5.66
C GLU A 16 0.75 -15.15 6.01
N THR A 17 0.53 -14.32 4.99
CA THR A 17 0.34 -12.87 5.13
C THR A 17 -0.94 -12.42 4.42
N TRP A 18 -1.68 -11.54 5.08
CA TRP A 18 -2.92 -10.94 4.62
C TRP A 18 -2.74 -9.43 4.54
N LEU A 19 -2.96 -8.87 3.34
CA LEU A 19 -3.05 -7.44 3.12
C LEU A 19 -4.47 -6.98 3.44
N ILE A 20 -4.60 -5.98 4.30
CA ILE A 20 -5.89 -5.49 4.79
C ILE A 20 -6.25 -4.19 4.06
N TYR A 21 -7.49 -4.10 3.59
CA TYR A 21 -7.97 -3.00 2.76
C TYR A 21 -9.23 -2.35 3.36
N PHE A 22 -9.27 -1.02 3.30
CA PHE A 22 -10.47 -0.22 3.49
C PHE A 22 -10.86 0.39 2.14
N GLY A 23 -11.92 -0.13 1.52
CA GLY A 23 -12.18 0.14 0.12
C GLY A 23 -11.00 -0.31 -0.74
N ASP A 24 -10.37 0.62 -1.44
CA ASP A 24 -9.21 0.37 -2.31
C ASP A 24 -7.86 0.68 -1.67
N VAL A 25 -7.85 1.24 -0.46
CA VAL A 25 -6.64 1.63 0.28
C VAL A 25 -6.13 0.46 1.10
N ARG A 26 -4.85 0.08 0.94
CA ARG A 26 -4.21 -0.91 1.80
C ARG A 26 -3.84 -0.26 3.13
N VAL A 27 -4.61 -0.57 4.17
CA VAL A 27 -4.52 0.07 5.50
C VAL A 27 -3.66 -0.69 6.50
N GLY A 28 -3.11 -1.84 6.10
CA GLY A 28 -2.14 -2.55 6.90
C GLY A 28 -2.01 -4.01 6.51
N VAL A 29 -1.40 -4.79 7.40
CA VAL A 29 -1.14 -6.22 7.19
C VAL A 29 -1.34 -7.03 8.47
N ILE A 30 -1.72 -8.29 8.31
CA ILE A 30 -1.72 -9.30 9.36
C ILE A 30 -0.95 -10.51 8.81
N GLY A 31 0.08 -10.96 9.51
CA GLY A 31 0.92 -12.05 9.01
C GLY A 31 1.46 -12.93 10.12
N ARG A 32 1.81 -14.16 9.74
CA ARG A 32 2.60 -15.04 10.59
C ARG A 32 3.99 -14.45 10.77
N ARG A 33 4.48 -14.50 12.01
CA ARG A 33 5.80 -14.05 12.39
C ARG A 33 6.80 -15.16 12.07
N ALA A 34 7.73 -14.91 11.17
CA ALA A 34 8.78 -15.86 10.87
C ALA A 34 9.91 -15.79 11.90
N GLY A 35 10.53 -16.95 12.18
CA GLY A 35 11.69 -17.06 13.06
C GLY A 35 11.40 -16.92 14.56
N VAL A 36 10.13 -16.92 14.98
CA VAL A 36 9.78 -16.89 16.41
C VAL A 36 9.57 -18.30 16.97
N PRO A 37 9.94 -18.58 18.24
CA PRO A 37 9.68 -19.88 18.87
C PRO A 37 8.18 -20.22 18.88
N ASN A 38 7.83 -21.51 18.80
CA ASN A 38 6.43 -21.97 18.80
C ASN A 38 5.64 -21.57 20.07
N SER A 39 6.34 -21.32 21.19
CA SER A 39 5.74 -20.85 22.44
C SER A 39 5.44 -19.34 22.46
N ALA A 40 5.94 -18.58 21.48
CA ALA A 40 5.67 -17.16 21.37
C ALA A 40 4.39 -16.89 20.55
N PRO A 41 3.76 -15.70 20.68
CA PRO A 41 2.68 -15.28 19.80
C PRO A 41 3.09 -15.35 18.32
N GLN A 42 2.38 -16.18 17.54
CA GLN A 42 2.75 -16.53 16.17
C GLN A 42 2.28 -15.50 15.12
N TRP A 43 1.36 -14.62 15.47
CA TRP A 43 0.79 -13.63 14.56
C TRP A 43 1.24 -12.22 14.94
N GLY A 44 1.47 -11.41 13.91
CA GLY A 44 1.74 -9.99 14.03
C GLY A 44 0.80 -9.21 13.12
N TRP A 45 0.54 -7.97 13.48
CA TRP A 45 -0.22 -7.05 12.66
C TRP A 45 0.37 -5.65 12.73
N SER A 46 0.19 -4.89 11.65
CA SER A 46 0.47 -3.46 11.60
C SER A 46 -0.65 -2.73 10.89
N CYS A 47 -1.12 -1.65 11.52
CA CYS A 47 -2.20 -0.79 11.07
C CYS A 47 -1.65 0.60 10.78
N GLY A 48 -1.96 1.12 9.60
CA GLY A 48 -1.43 2.37 9.06
C GLY A 48 -0.95 2.20 7.62
N PHE A 49 -0.93 3.30 6.89
CA PHE A 49 -0.61 3.33 5.47
C PHE A 49 0.17 4.60 5.12
N TYR A 50 1.07 4.49 4.15
CA TYR A 50 1.91 5.60 3.73
C TYR A 50 1.78 5.83 2.22
N PRO A 51 1.67 7.09 1.77
CA PRO A 51 1.37 8.31 2.55
C PRO A 51 -0.03 8.29 3.18
N GLY A 52 -0.28 9.15 4.17
CA GLY A 52 -1.60 9.34 4.80
C GLY A 52 -1.69 8.90 6.28
N THR A 53 -0.67 8.21 6.79
CA THR A 53 -0.42 8.02 8.23
C THR A 53 0.93 8.61 8.57
N ALA A 54 1.00 9.47 9.59
CA ALA A 54 2.26 10.09 9.99
C ALA A 54 3.15 9.09 10.76
N PRO A 55 4.48 9.28 10.74
CA PRO A 55 5.38 8.54 11.62
C PRO A 55 4.92 8.64 13.08
N GLY A 56 4.79 7.50 13.76
CA GLY A 56 4.29 7.42 15.15
C GLY A 56 2.78 7.21 15.30
N GLU A 57 1.99 7.43 14.25
CA GLU A 57 0.56 7.10 14.25
C GLU A 57 0.29 5.64 13.87
N HIS A 58 1.25 4.99 13.22
CA HIS A 58 1.21 3.56 12.95
C HIS A 58 1.06 2.77 14.25
N ARG A 59 0.19 1.76 14.23
CA ARG A 59 -0.01 0.84 15.34
C ARG A 59 0.43 -0.56 14.93
N ASN A 60 0.92 -1.32 15.88
CA ASN A 60 1.29 -2.71 15.66
C ASN A 60 1.02 -3.54 16.90
N GLY A 61 0.91 -4.84 16.71
CA GLY A 61 0.72 -5.77 17.81
C GLY A 61 1.06 -7.19 17.42
N ILE A 62 1.04 -8.07 18.42
CA ILE A 62 1.26 -9.51 18.27
C ILE A 62 0.13 -10.27 18.96
N ALA A 63 -0.17 -11.46 18.47
CA ALA A 63 -1.19 -12.32 19.05
C ALA A 63 -0.89 -13.80 18.80
N GLU A 64 -1.47 -14.67 19.63
CA GLU A 64 -1.30 -16.12 19.50
C GLU A 64 -2.03 -16.69 18.28
N THR A 65 -3.19 -16.12 17.95
CA THR A 65 -4.06 -16.58 16.87
C THR A 65 -4.31 -15.49 15.84
N PHE A 66 -4.70 -15.90 14.62
CA PHE A 66 -5.10 -14.97 13.57
C PHE A 66 -6.28 -14.10 14.00
N ASP A 67 -7.30 -14.70 14.63
CA ASP A 67 -8.49 -13.96 15.06
C ASP A 67 -8.17 -12.92 16.12
N ALA A 68 -7.30 -13.24 17.09
CA ALA A 68 -6.86 -12.26 18.08
C ALA A 68 -6.04 -11.12 17.42
N ALA A 69 -5.19 -11.43 16.44
CA ALA A 69 -4.49 -10.41 15.66
C ALA A 69 -5.47 -9.52 14.87
N ARG A 70 -6.51 -10.11 14.29
CA ARG A 70 -7.56 -9.39 13.57
C ARG A 70 -8.34 -8.46 14.49
N THR A 71 -8.75 -8.92 15.68
CA THR A 71 -9.43 -8.08 16.66
C THR A 71 -8.57 -6.88 17.07
N GLY A 72 -7.28 -7.11 17.35
CA GLY A 72 -6.34 -6.02 17.67
C GLY A 72 -6.16 -5.02 16.53
N PHE A 73 -6.07 -5.53 15.30
CA PHE A 73 -6.01 -4.70 14.09
C PHE A 73 -7.29 -3.86 13.94
N GLU A 74 -8.47 -4.46 14.07
CA GLU A 74 -9.75 -3.79 13.87
C GLU A 74 -9.96 -2.65 14.88
N ALA A 75 -9.60 -2.87 16.15
CA ALA A 75 -9.62 -1.83 17.17
C ALA A 75 -8.68 -0.66 16.83
N ALA A 76 -7.43 -0.96 16.46
CA ALA A 76 -6.46 0.06 16.06
C ALA A 76 -6.91 0.82 14.80
N TRP A 77 -7.57 0.13 13.85
CA TRP A 77 -8.11 0.74 12.65
C TRP A 77 -9.26 1.70 12.97
N GLN A 78 -10.16 1.35 13.89
CA GLN A 78 -11.25 2.24 14.30
C GLN A 78 -10.73 3.57 14.85
N GLU A 79 -9.71 3.52 15.71
CA GLU A 79 -9.06 4.72 16.25
C GLU A 79 -8.38 5.54 15.15
N LEU A 80 -7.59 4.89 14.29
CA LEU A 80 -6.85 5.58 13.23
C LEU A 80 -7.81 6.20 12.20
N ALA A 81 -8.80 5.44 11.73
CA ALA A 81 -9.75 5.88 10.70
C ALA A 81 -10.58 7.08 11.15
N ALA A 82 -10.88 7.21 12.44
CA ALA A 82 -11.58 8.38 12.98
C ALA A 82 -10.81 9.70 12.78
N THR A 83 -9.50 9.63 12.58
CA THR A 83 -8.64 10.81 12.36
C THR A 83 -8.25 11.01 10.90
N ARG A 84 -8.63 10.10 9.99
CA ARG A 84 -8.24 10.17 8.58
C ARG A 84 -9.26 10.93 7.75
N SER A 85 -8.75 11.71 6.80
CA SER A 85 -9.52 12.41 5.79
C SER A 85 -9.44 11.69 4.44
N GLU A 86 -10.32 12.05 3.52
CA GLU A 86 -10.23 11.57 2.13
C GLU A 86 -8.91 11.99 1.46
N ALA A 87 -8.31 13.12 1.87
CA ALA A 87 -7.02 13.56 1.35
C ALA A 87 -5.88 12.60 1.72
N ASP A 88 -5.95 11.96 2.90
CA ASP A 88 -4.97 10.96 3.33
C ASP A 88 -5.09 9.70 2.46
N TYR A 89 -6.32 9.24 2.22
CA TYR A 89 -6.59 8.11 1.34
C TYR A 89 -6.16 8.39 -0.10
N GLU A 90 -6.43 9.59 -0.61
CA GLU A 90 -6.01 9.99 -1.96
C GLU A 90 -4.49 10.14 -2.08
N ALA A 91 -3.78 10.55 -1.03
CA ALA A 91 -2.32 10.55 -1.01
C ALA A 91 -1.76 9.14 -1.16
N TRP A 92 -2.35 8.15 -0.50
CA TRP A 92 -2.00 6.76 -0.68
C TRP A 92 -2.29 6.26 -2.11
N ARG A 93 -3.45 6.58 -2.68
CA ARG A 93 -3.80 6.17 -4.05
C ARG A 93 -2.82 6.74 -5.07
N ARG A 94 -2.45 8.02 -4.93
CA ARG A 94 -1.45 8.66 -5.80
C ARG A 94 -0.11 7.94 -5.72
N GLN A 95 0.35 7.59 -4.52
CA GLN A 95 1.57 6.81 -4.36
C GLN A 95 1.46 5.42 -5.00
N ARG A 96 0.34 4.70 -4.79
CA ARG A 96 0.10 3.38 -5.39
C ARG A 96 0.19 3.46 -6.91
N ASP A 97 -0.52 4.41 -7.52
CA ASP A 97 -0.59 4.55 -8.97
C ASP A 97 0.76 4.99 -9.56
N TRP A 98 1.48 5.88 -8.85
CA TRP A 98 2.86 6.24 -9.19
C TRP A 98 3.81 5.04 -9.18
N THR A 99 3.79 4.23 -8.12
CA THR A 99 4.63 3.02 -8.01
C THR A 99 4.29 2.03 -9.12
N ALA A 100 3.00 1.76 -9.36
CA ALA A 100 2.58 0.86 -10.43
C ALA A 100 3.00 1.36 -11.83
N TRP A 101 2.96 2.67 -12.06
CA TRP A 101 3.44 3.27 -13.31
C TRP A 101 4.96 3.09 -13.48
N ILE A 102 5.75 3.34 -12.43
CA ILE A 102 7.20 3.11 -12.45
C ILE A 102 7.51 1.64 -12.74
N ASP A 103 6.87 0.73 -12.00
CA ASP A 103 7.09 -0.71 -12.17
C ASP A 103 6.78 -1.12 -13.62
N ARG A 104 5.67 -0.62 -14.18
CA ARG A 104 5.30 -0.90 -15.58
C ARG A 104 6.29 -0.32 -16.59
N MET A 105 6.82 0.87 -16.35
CA MET A 105 7.86 1.46 -17.21
C MET A 105 9.13 0.60 -17.18
N HIS A 106 9.54 0.14 -15.99
CA HIS A 106 10.69 -0.75 -15.84
C HIS A 106 10.49 -2.12 -16.48
N ASP A 107 9.32 -2.75 -16.31
CA ASP A 107 8.97 -4.02 -16.95
C ASP A 107 9.09 -3.96 -18.48
N LEU A 108 8.86 -2.79 -19.06
CA LEU A 108 8.96 -2.54 -20.50
C LEU A 108 10.32 -1.98 -20.93
N ALA A 109 11.28 -1.89 -20.00
CA ALA A 109 12.59 -1.26 -20.22
C ALA A 109 12.49 0.18 -20.80
N LEU A 110 11.42 0.90 -20.46
CA LEU A 110 11.23 2.30 -20.84
C LEU A 110 11.89 3.21 -19.80
N PRO A 111 12.70 4.20 -20.21
CA PRO A 111 13.35 5.10 -19.28
C PRO A 111 12.36 6.07 -18.65
N LEU A 112 12.56 6.39 -17.38
CA LEU A 112 11.82 7.43 -16.66
C LEU A 112 12.33 8.83 -17.04
N PRO A 113 11.53 9.90 -16.90
CA PRO A 113 12.01 11.28 -17.12
C PRO A 113 13.27 11.60 -16.33
N ALA A 114 13.35 11.18 -15.07
CA ALA A 114 14.50 11.40 -14.19
C ALA A 114 15.79 10.66 -14.62
N GLN A 115 15.69 9.68 -15.51
CA GLN A 115 16.83 8.92 -16.05
C GLN A 115 17.35 9.53 -17.36
N ARG A 116 16.73 10.61 -17.84
CA ARG A 116 17.10 11.29 -19.09
C ARG A 116 17.64 12.69 -18.79
N PRO A 117 18.75 13.11 -19.42
CA PRO A 117 19.28 14.47 -19.25
C PRO A 117 18.25 15.57 -19.55
N GLU A 118 17.39 15.33 -20.54
CA GLU A 118 16.33 16.26 -20.95
C GLU A 118 15.12 16.28 -20.01
N GLY A 119 14.96 15.32 -19.10
CA GLY A 119 13.80 15.25 -18.22
C GLY A 119 12.49 14.87 -18.93
N ILE A 120 12.58 14.21 -20.09
CA ILE A 120 11.47 13.83 -20.96
C ILE A 120 11.46 12.32 -21.17
N ALA A 121 10.31 11.68 -21.10
CA ALA A 121 10.14 10.28 -21.49
C ALA A 121 8.86 10.07 -22.29
N ARG A 122 8.78 8.96 -23.02
CA ARG A 122 7.53 8.49 -23.61
C ARG A 122 6.96 7.40 -22.70
N CYS A 123 5.74 7.61 -22.22
CA CYS A 123 5.03 6.62 -21.43
C CYS A 123 4.68 5.39 -22.29
N PHE A 124 4.44 4.23 -21.67
CA PHE A 124 3.94 3.03 -22.34
C PHE A 124 2.57 3.21 -23.02
N CYS A 125 1.81 4.25 -22.68
CA CYS A 125 0.59 4.63 -23.42
C CYS A 125 0.86 5.47 -24.68
N GLY A 126 2.11 5.83 -24.95
CA GLY A 126 2.54 6.61 -26.11
C GLY A 126 2.67 8.11 -25.85
N GLU A 127 2.10 8.65 -24.77
CA GLU A 127 2.15 10.08 -24.42
C GLU A 127 3.56 10.53 -24.02
N VAL A 128 3.91 11.78 -24.31
CA VAL A 128 5.17 12.38 -23.85
C VAL A 128 4.97 12.99 -22.46
N VAL A 129 5.78 12.54 -21.51
CA VAL A 129 5.73 12.99 -20.12
C VAL A 129 7.03 13.68 -19.74
N THR A 130 6.91 14.71 -18.91
CA THR A 130 8.03 15.48 -18.37
C THR A 130 7.96 15.45 -16.85
N THR A 131 9.04 15.79 -16.15
CA THR A 131 9.01 15.86 -14.68
C THR A 131 7.83 16.70 -14.14
N PRO A 132 7.51 17.90 -14.69
CA PRO A 132 6.35 18.68 -14.24
C PRO A 132 4.96 18.09 -14.58
N THR A 133 4.83 17.35 -15.70
CA THR A 133 3.52 16.84 -16.16
C THR A 133 3.23 15.41 -15.72
N LEU A 134 4.21 14.73 -15.12
CA LEU A 134 4.12 13.31 -14.85
C LEU A 134 3.04 12.95 -13.81
N ASP A 135 2.92 13.71 -12.70
CA ASP A 135 1.91 13.45 -11.67
C ASP A 135 0.48 13.55 -12.25
N SER A 136 0.18 14.64 -12.97
CA SER A 136 -1.14 14.83 -13.57
C SER A 136 -1.44 13.79 -14.65
N HIS A 137 -0.44 13.39 -15.44
CA HIS A 137 -0.57 12.33 -16.43
C HIS A 137 -0.93 10.99 -15.77
N ILE A 138 -0.17 10.55 -14.76
CA ILE A 138 -0.42 9.28 -14.06
C ILE A 138 -1.81 9.27 -13.44
N ARG A 139 -2.20 10.36 -12.77
CA ARG A 139 -3.52 10.48 -12.13
C ARG A 139 -4.68 10.39 -13.10
N THR A 140 -4.49 10.79 -14.35
CA THR A 140 -5.55 10.84 -15.36
C THR A 140 -5.59 9.58 -16.22
N ALA A 141 -4.42 9.10 -16.67
CA ALA A 141 -4.31 8.00 -17.63
C ALA A 141 -4.05 6.63 -16.99
N HIS A 142 -3.54 6.59 -15.76
CA HIS A 142 -3.01 5.37 -15.12
C HIS A 142 -3.53 5.15 -13.70
N ARG A 143 -4.66 5.78 -13.36
CA ARG A 143 -5.31 5.55 -12.07
C ARG A 143 -5.79 4.11 -11.96
N LEU A 144 -5.32 3.38 -10.95
CA LEU A 144 -5.80 2.02 -10.72
C LEU A 144 -7.16 2.09 -10.01
N THR A 145 -8.16 1.40 -10.56
CA THR A 145 -9.41 1.14 -9.85
C THR A 145 -9.25 -0.15 -9.03
N ALA A 146 -9.97 -0.26 -7.91
CA ALA A 146 -10.02 -1.53 -7.19
C ALA A 146 -10.59 -2.62 -8.11
N ALA A 147 -9.82 -3.68 -8.31
CA ALA A 147 -10.30 -4.97 -8.83
C ALA A 147 -11.11 -5.71 -7.77
#